data_AF-F8LF95-F1
#
_entry.id   AF-F8LF95-F1
#
_cell.length_a   1.000
_cell.length_b   1.000
_cell.length_c   1.000
_cell.angle_alpha   90.00
_cell.angle_beta   90.00
_cell.angle_gamma   90.00
#
_symmetry.space_group_name_H-M   'P 1'
#
loop_
_entity.id
_entity.type
_entity.pdbx_description
1 polymer ?
#
loop_
_entity_poly.entity_id
_entity_poly.type
_entity_poly.pdbx_seq_one_letter_code
_entity_poly.pdbx_strand_id
1 'polypeptide(L)'
;MKTLNKERNSQLKIKEIPIPGYEKVIEAKNAESGLHCFIAIHDTTLGPSLGGARIYPYSKREDALEDVLRLSKGMTYKSAVVENGFGGGKSVIIADPKKNKTDALLESFGQVIDTLKGKYIVAEDVGSSVEDMIVIRRQTPYVAALPTEKSSGDPSRFTAWGVLRGMQAVAMKLWKSPSLKNKSIAIQGLGHVGSGLANLLFWEGAKLFFSDIDEERLKTFTRKFGAGIIASGDFYTFPCDILSPCALGGTLNEETIPNLKCQAVAGSANNQLFEKKDGRRIKDRGILYAPDFVINAGGIINAAAEFDEGGYDPNRSRERVDKIYDTLIEIFVRSEVEDLPPSQCAIDLAKHKLMRKIGKREQPIEFQR
;
A
#
# COMPACT_ATOMS: atom_id res chain seq x y z
N MET A 1 -34.67 -19.30 1.94
CA MET A 1 -33.40 -18.54 2.03
C MET A 1 -32.91 -18.31 3.47
N LYS A 2 -33.74 -17.87 4.44
CA LYS A 2 -33.30 -17.68 5.84
C LYS A 2 -32.87 -18.97 6.56
N THR A 3 -33.44 -20.12 6.20
CA THR A 3 -33.13 -21.43 6.82
C THR A 3 -31.82 -22.04 6.28
N LEU A 4 -31.54 -21.89 4.98
CA LEU A 4 -30.30 -22.35 4.32
C LEU A 4 -29.05 -21.58 4.80
N ASN A 5 -29.17 -20.28 5.09
CA ASN A 5 -28.05 -19.50 5.66
C ASN A 5 -27.76 -19.85 7.13
N LYS A 6 -28.70 -20.49 7.84
CA LYS A 6 -28.51 -20.87 9.25
C LYS A 6 -27.71 -22.16 9.39
N GLU A 7 -27.80 -23.07 8.43
CA GLU A 7 -27.05 -24.34 8.41
C GLU A 7 -25.60 -24.17 7.92
N ARG A 8 -25.36 -23.31 6.91
CA ARG A 8 -24.00 -22.95 6.43
C ARG A 8 -23.12 -22.28 7.51
N ASN A 9 -23.72 -21.72 8.56
CA ASN A 9 -23.02 -20.99 9.62
C ASN A 9 -22.49 -21.89 10.75
N SER A 10 -22.80 -23.19 10.75
CA SER A 10 -22.54 -24.07 11.91
C SER A 10 -21.07 -24.44 12.13
N GLN A 11 -20.18 -24.20 11.15
CA GLN A 11 -18.76 -24.58 11.23
C GLN A 11 -17.77 -23.40 11.25
N LEU A 12 -18.24 -22.16 11.15
CA LEU A 12 -17.36 -20.99 11.21
C LEU A 12 -16.89 -20.78 12.66
N LYS A 13 -15.61 -21.03 12.91
CA LYS A 13 -14.96 -20.84 14.21
C LYS A 13 -14.11 -19.58 14.17
N ILE A 14 -14.48 -18.58 14.97
CA ILE A 14 -13.71 -17.34 15.14
C ILE A 14 -13.10 -17.35 16.54
N LYS A 15 -11.79 -17.15 16.63
CA LYS A 15 -11.04 -17.05 17.88
C LYS A 15 -10.29 -15.72 17.92
N GLU A 16 -10.44 -14.98 19.01
CA GLU A 16 -9.63 -13.79 19.26
C GLU A 16 -8.26 -14.18 19.83
N ILE A 17 -7.22 -13.48 19.39
CA ILE A 17 -5.83 -13.66 19.81
C ILE A 17 -5.39 -12.33 20.44
N PRO A 18 -5.23 -12.25 21.77
CA PRO A 18 -4.73 -11.04 22.41
C PRO A 18 -3.30 -10.76 21.97
N ILE A 19 -3.07 -9.62 21.32
CA ILE A 19 -1.73 -9.14 20.93
C ILE A 19 -1.53 -7.72 21.50
N PRO A 20 -0.51 -7.48 22.33
CA PRO A 20 -0.23 -6.16 22.86
C PRO A 20 -0.08 -5.10 21.75
N GLY A 21 -0.76 -3.96 21.92
CA GLY A 21 -0.74 -2.85 20.97
C GLY A 21 -1.65 -3.04 19.75
N TYR A 22 -2.51 -4.07 19.71
CA TYR A 22 -3.56 -4.22 18.71
C TYR A 22 -4.92 -4.17 19.40
N GLU A 23 -5.88 -3.48 18.77
CA GLU A 23 -7.26 -3.45 19.25
C GLU A 23 -7.96 -4.80 19.10
N LYS A 24 -7.70 -5.52 18.01
CA LYS A 24 -8.29 -6.82 17.75
C LYS A 24 -7.47 -7.63 16.77
N VAL A 25 -7.24 -8.90 17.10
CA VAL A 25 -6.67 -9.88 16.16
C VAL A 25 -7.51 -11.14 16.25
N ILE A 26 -8.04 -11.61 15.12
CA ILE A 26 -8.84 -12.82 15.06
C ILE A 26 -8.25 -13.83 14.09
N GLU A 27 -8.34 -15.10 14.44
CA GLU A 27 -8.14 -16.24 13.56
C GLU A 27 -9.51 -16.86 13.30
N ALA A 28 -9.88 -17.06 12.03
CA ALA A 28 -11.12 -17.72 11.66
C ALA A 28 -10.85 -18.94 10.79
N LYS A 29 -11.63 -20.00 11.02
CA LYS A 29 -11.58 -21.25 10.27
C LYS A 29 -12.99 -21.73 9.91
N ASN A 30 -13.15 -22.25 8.70
CA ASN A 30 -14.34 -22.98 8.28
C ASN A 30 -13.91 -24.22 7.49
N ALA A 31 -14.23 -25.42 8.00
CA ALA A 31 -13.77 -26.67 7.42
C ALA A 31 -14.46 -27.00 6.08
N GLU A 32 -15.73 -26.62 5.92
CA GLU A 32 -16.50 -26.85 4.70
C GLU A 32 -15.98 -26.02 3.54
N SER A 33 -15.72 -24.73 3.78
CA SER A 33 -15.20 -23.82 2.74
C SER A 33 -13.69 -23.89 2.57
N GLY A 34 -12.98 -24.58 3.48
CA GLY A 34 -11.52 -24.55 3.59
C GLY A 34 -10.94 -23.21 4.04
N LEU A 35 -11.75 -22.32 4.65
CA LEU A 35 -11.25 -21.02 5.11
C LEU A 35 -10.27 -21.21 6.28
N HIS A 36 -9.11 -20.58 6.19
CA HIS A 36 -8.25 -20.27 7.32
C HIS A 36 -7.69 -18.86 7.10
N CYS A 37 -8.10 -17.90 7.91
CA CYS A 37 -7.66 -16.52 7.79
C CYS A 37 -7.31 -15.89 9.13
N PHE A 38 -6.57 -14.78 9.04
CA PHE A 38 -6.40 -13.84 10.14
C PHE A 38 -6.88 -12.46 9.73
N ILE A 39 -7.47 -11.72 10.66
CA ILE A 39 -7.77 -10.29 10.53
C ILE A 39 -7.17 -9.57 11.73
N ALA A 40 -6.36 -8.55 11.48
CA ALA A 40 -5.79 -7.69 12.51
C ALA A 40 -6.27 -6.25 12.31
N ILE A 41 -6.78 -5.66 13.38
CA ILE A 41 -7.12 -4.24 13.54
C ILE A 41 -6.10 -3.68 14.54
N HIS A 42 -5.19 -2.86 14.05
CA HIS A 42 -4.14 -2.29 14.88
C HIS A 42 -4.66 -1.10 15.68
N ASP A 43 -5.26 -0.11 15.02
CA ASP A 43 -5.74 1.13 15.65
C ASP A 43 -6.91 1.71 14.82
N THR A 44 -7.99 2.14 15.49
CA THR A 44 -9.18 2.78 14.92
C THR A 44 -9.41 4.21 15.47
N THR A 45 -8.39 4.84 16.05
CA THR A 45 -8.45 6.17 16.66
C THR A 45 -8.95 7.24 15.69
N LEU A 46 -8.53 7.18 14.43
CA LEU A 46 -8.88 8.13 13.38
C LEU A 46 -10.18 7.77 12.63
N GLY A 47 -10.70 6.56 12.82
CA GLY A 47 -11.87 6.03 12.12
C GLY A 47 -11.79 4.51 11.94
N PRO A 48 -12.76 3.91 11.23
CA PRO A 48 -12.71 2.49 10.88
C PRO A 48 -11.39 2.08 10.25
N SER A 49 -10.99 0.83 10.42
CA SER A 49 -9.77 0.33 9.78
C SER A 49 -10.03 -0.05 8.33
N LEU A 50 -9.14 0.35 7.42
CA LEU A 50 -9.17 -0.01 6.01
C LEU A 50 -7.93 -0.85 5.67
N GLY A 51 -8.12 -1.96 4.97
CA GLY A 51 -7.02 -2.85 4.62
C GLY A 51 -7.36 -3.88 3.56
N GLY A 52 -6.36 -4.26 2.77
CA GLY A 52 -6.57 -5.27 1.73
C GLY A 52 -6.54 -6.72 2.26
N ALA A 53 -7.21 -7.63 1.55
CA ALA A 53 -7.19 -9.07 1.81
C ALA A 53 -6.11 -9.79 1.00
N ARG A 54 -5.00 -10.14 1.65
CA ARG A 54 -3.96 -10.93 1.02
C ARG A 54 -4.35 -12.40 0.98
N ILE A 55 -4.19 -13.05 -0.18
CA ILE A 55 -4.40 -14.49 -0.33
C ILE A 55 -3.06 -15.11 -0.72
N TYR A 56 -2.46 -15.87 0.21
CA TYR A 56 -1.09 -16.36 0.03
C TYR A 56 -0.89 -17.74 0.68
N PRO A 57 -0.14 -18.66 0.05
CA PRO A 57 0.08 -20.01 0.56
C PRO A 57 1.17 -20.03 1.63
N TYR A 58 0.90 -19.45 2.81
CA TYR A 58 1.83 -19.51 3.94
C TYR A 58 2.09 -20.96 4.36
N SER A 59 3.36 -21.32 4.53
CA SER A 59 3.75 -22.66 4.96
C SER A 59 3.49 -22.91 6.44
N LYS A 60 3.54 -21.85 7.27
CA LYS A 60 3.25 -21.91 8.70
C LYS A 60 2.19 -20.88 9.09
N ARG A 61 1.40 -21.24 10.09
CA ARG A 61 0.37 -20.38 10.69
C ARG A 61 0.99 -19.10 11.25
N GLU A 62 2.16 -19.22 11.87
CA GLU A 62 2.87 -18.14 12.55
C GLU A 62 3.35 -17.09 11.55
N ASP A 63 3.81 -17.50 10.36
CA ASP A 63 4.22 -16.58 9.29
C ASP A 63 3.06 -15.70 8.82
N ALA A 64 1.86 -16.28 8.70
CA ALA A 64 0.64 -15.54 8.35
C ALA A 64 0.24 -14.55 9.46
N LEU A 65 0.35 -14.96 10.73
CA LEU A 65 0.07 -14.10 11.87
C LEU A 65 1.06 -12.94 11.96
N GLU A 66 2.35 -13.18 11.77
CA GLU A 66 3.36 -12.11 11.76
C GLU A 66 3.10 -11.11 10.62
N ASP A 67 2.78 -11.61 9.43
CA ASP A 67 2.54 -10.76 8.26
C ASP A 67 1.29 -9.89 8.45
N VAL A 68 0.17 -10.43 8.93
CA VAL A 68 -1.06 -9.64 9.14
C VAL A 68 -0.88 -8.54 10.20
N LEU A 69 -0.12 -8.83 11.26
CA LEU A 69 0.21 -7.85 12.31
C LEU A 69 1.05 -6.72 11.71
N ARG A 70 2.18 -7.08 11.09
CA ARG A 70 3.11 -6.12 10.49
C ARG A 70 2.40 -5.21 9.46
N LEU A 71 1.57 -5.79 8.59
CA LEU A 71 0.86 -5.06 7.54
C LEU A 71 -0.23 -4.13 8.12
N SER A 72 -1.05 -4.58 9.08
CA SER A 72 -2.12 -3.75 9.67
C SER A 72 -1.55 -2.55 10.45
N LYS A 73 -0.41 -2.73 11.12
CA LYS A 73 0.34 -1.61 11.71
C LYS A 73 0.85 -0.63 10.65
N GLY A 74 1.39 -1.14 9.54
CA GLY A 74 1.79 -0.32 8.39
C GLY A 74 0.62 0.50 7.83
N MET A 75 -0.58 -0.12 7.72
CA MET A 75 -1.80 0.57 7.30
C MET A 75 -2.20 1.69 8.26
N THR A 76 -1.98 1.53 9.56
CA THR A 76 -2.28 2.59 10.54
C THR A 76 -1.42 3.83 10.27
N TYR A 77 -0.10 3.65 10.12
CA TYR A 77 0.78 4.78 9.85
C TYR A 77 0.54 5.40 8.48
N LYS A 78 0.24 4.57 7.48
CA LYS A 78 -0.13 5.03 6.15
C LYS A 78 -1.40 5.86 6.16
N SER A 79 -2.47 5.42 6.80
CA SER A 79 -3.71 6.19 6.92
C SER A 79 -3.51 7.49 7.72
N ALA A 80 -2.76 7.42 8.84
CA ALA A 80 -2.52 8.58 9.69
C ALA A 80 -1.73 9.67 8.98
N VAL A 81 -0.67 9.32 8.24
CA VAL A 81 0.20 10.33 7.61
C VAL A 81 -0.53 11.12 6.52
N VAL A 82 -1.48 10.49 5.82
CA VAL A 82 -2.26 11.12 4.74
C VAL A 82 -3.64 11.63 5.16
N GLU A 83 -3.96 11.56 6.45
CA GLU A 83 -5.16 12.18 7.05
C GLU A 83 -6.49 11.75 6.39
N ASN A 84 -6.58 10.48 5.98
CA ASN A 84 -7.75 9.99 5.24
C ASN A 84 -8.95 9.59 6.12
N GLY A 85 -8.87 9.77 7.44
CA GLY A 85 -9.97 9.41 8.35
C GLY A 85 -10.16 7.90 8.56
N PHE A 86 -9.12 7.10 8.35
CA PHE A 86 -9.14 5.67 8.60
C PHE A 86 -8.05 5.24 9.59
N GLY A 87 -8.34 4.15 10.29
CA GLY A 87 -7.37 3.37 11.03
C GLY A 87 -6.59 2.40 10.13
N GLY A 88 -5.88 1.46 10.76
CA GLY A 88 -5.12 0.42 10.06
C GLY A 88 -5.61 -0.98 10.36
N GLY A 89 -6.01 -1.68 9.30
CA GLY A 89 -6.44 -3.07 9.36
C GLY A 89 -5.77 -3.88 8.27
N LYS A 90 -5.78 -5.20 8.41
CA LYS A 90 -5.34 -6.11 7.37
C LYS A 90 -5.96 -7.48 7.56
N SER A 91 -6.13 -8.21 6.47
CA SER A 91 -6.46 -9.62 6.50
C SER A 91 -5.53 -10.44 5.62
N VAL A 92 -5.23 -11.65 6.06
CA VAL A 92 -4.53 -12.68 5.28
C VAL A 92 -5.37 -13.95 5.25
N ILE A 93 -5.45 -14.59 4.10
CA ILE A 93 -6.11 -15.87 3.87
C ILE A 93 -5.01 -16.86 3.46
N ILE A 94 -4.90 -17.97 4.19
CA ILE A 94 -3.92 -19.02 3.89
C ILE A 94 -4.50 -19.91 2.79
N ALA A 95 -4.15 -19.60 1.54
CA ALA A 95 -4.60 -20.33 0.36
C ALA A 95 -3.69 -20.03 -0.85
N ASP A 96 -3.53 -20.99 -1.76
CA ASP A 96 -2.97 -20.70 -3.09
C ASP A 96 -4.05 -19.99 -3.92
N PRO A 97 -3.84 -18.72 -4.33
CA PRO A 97 -4.84 -17.95 -5.05
C PRO A 97 -5.19 -18.55 -6.44
N LYS A 98 -4.35 -19.43 -6.99
CA LYS A 98 -4.58 -20.10 -8.27
C LYS A 98 -5.25 -21.46 -8.14
N LYS A 99 -5.26 -22.07 -6.95
CA LYS A 99 -5.75 -23.44 -6.75
C LYS A 99 -6.88 -23.56 -5.72
N ASN A 100 -6.86 -22.75 -4.67
CA ASN A 100 -7.72 -22.93 -3.51
C ASN A 100 -8.72 -21.80 -3.29
N LYS A 101 -8.64 -20.71 -4.07
CA LYS A 101 -9.55 -19.57 -3.98
C LYS A 101 -10.90 -19.90 -4.65
N THR A 102 -11.92 -20.18 -3.84
CA THR A 102 -13.29 -20.50 -4.27
C THR A 102 -14.29 -19.47 -3.76
N ASP A 103 -15.44 -19.34 -4.43
CA ASP A 103 -16.54 -18.47 -3.96
C ASP A 103 -16.98 -18.81 -2.52
N ALA A 104 -17.08 -20.10 -2.17
CA ALA A 104 -17.47 -20.52 -0.83
C ALA A 104 -16.48 -20.07 0.26
N LEU A 105 -15.18 -20.09 -0.06
CA LEU A 105 -14.12 -19.58 0.82
C LEU A 105 -14.26 -18.07 1.02
N LEU A 106 -14.45 -17.33 -0.08
CA LEU A 106 -14.59 -15.86 -0.05
C LEU A 106 -15.89 -15.42 0.64
N GLU A 107 -17.00 -16.13 0.44
CA GLU A 107 -18.25 -15.92 1.16
C GLU A 107 -18.05 -16.15 2.67
N SER A 108 -17.39 -17.24 3.06
CA SER A 108 -17.09 -17.51 4.47
C SER A 108 -16.21 -16.42 5.08
N PHE A 109 -15.26 -15.89 4.31
CA PHE A 109 -14.45 -14.74 4.73
C PHE A 109 -15.29 -13.45 4.89
N GLY A 110 -16.22 -13.19 3.98
CA GLY A 110 -17.16 -12.07 4.09
C GLY A 110 -18.06 -12.16 5.32
N GLN A 111 -18.46 -13.37 5.72
CA GLN A 111 -19.20 -13.59 6.98
C GLN A 111 -18.35 -13.21 8.20
N VAL A 112 -17.05 -13.55 8.22
CA VAL A 112 -16.12 -13.13 9.29
C VAL A 112 -16.06 -11.60 9.35
N ILE A 113 -15.94 -10.92 8.21
CA ILE A 113 -15.91 -9.45 8.15
C ILE A 113 -17.23 -8.84 8.67
N ASP A 114 -18.39 -9.40 8.33
CA ASP A 114 -19.69 -8.89 8.81
C ASP A 114 -19.79 -8.93 10.35
N THR A 115 -19.08 -9.85 11.01
CA THR A 115 -19.01 -9.90 12.49
C THR A 115 -18.29 -8.70 13.11
N LEU A 116 -17.44 -8.00 12.34
CA LEU A 116 -16.68 -6.84 12.78
C LEU A 116 -17.48 -5.53 12.70
N LYS A 117 -18.71 -5.56 12.18
CA LYS A 117 -19.70 -4.46 12.20
C LYS A 117 -19.11 -3.11 11.75
N GLY A 118 -18.38 -3.12 10.65
CA GLY A 118 -17.80 -1.92 10.03
C GLY A 118 -16.52 -1.42 10.68
N LYS A 119 -15.98 -2.07 11.72
CA LYS A 119 -14.66 -1.72 12.27
C LYS A 119 -13.51 -2.04 11.30
N TYR A 120 -13.71 -3.00 10.40
CA TYR A 120 -12.77 -3.34 9.33
C TYR A 120 -13.50 -3.30 7.99
N ILE A 121 -12.95 -2.53 7.07
CA ILE A 121 -13.35 -2.46 5.67
C ILE A 121 -12.25 -3.13 4.85
N VAL A 122 -12.65 -4.11 4.04
CA VAL A 122 -11.71 -4.87 3.22
C VAL A 122 -11.60 -4.28 1.81
N ALA A 123 -10.41 -4.36 1.23
CA ALA A 123 -10.16 -4.09 -0.19
C ALA A 123 -9.34 -5.24 -0.80
N GLU A 124 -9.00 -5.13 -2.08
CA GLU A 124 -8.06 -6.07 -2.71
C GLU A 124 -6.60 -5.87 -2.20
N ASP A 125 -5.80 -6.92 -2.34
CA ASP A 125 -4.36 -6.98 -2.15
C ASP A 125 -3.82 -8.23 -2.88
N VAL A 126 -2.50 -8.44 -2.86
CA VAL A 126 -1.81 -9.61 -3.42
C VAL A 126 -2.59 -10.91 -3.23
N GLY A 127 -2.96 -11.54 -4.35
CA GLY A 127 -3.69 -12.81 -4.41
C GLY A 127 -5.21 -12.68 -4.46
N SER A 128 -5.76 -11.50 -4.13
CA SER A 128 -7.15 -11.14 -4.35
C SER A 128 -7.30 -10.14 -5.50
N SER A 129 -8.49 -10.08 -6.10
CA SER A 129 -8.86 -9.13 -7.15
C SER A 129 -10.19 -8.46 -6.82
N VAL A 130 -10.53 -7.46 -7.63
CA VAL A 130 -11.82 -6.79 -7.58
C VAL A 130 -13.01 -7.76 -7.76
N GLU A 131 -12.87 -8.83 -8.55
CA GLU A 131 -13.89 -9.87 -8.67
C GLU A 131 -14.11 -10.63 -7.36
N ASP A 132 -13.03 -10.90 -6.61
CA ASP A 132 -13.15 -11.53 -5.28
C ASP A 132 -13.90 -10.60 -4.30
N MET A 133 -13.67 -9.28 -4.41
CA MET A 133 -14.38 -8.28 -3.59
C MET A 133 -15.88 -8.30 -3.87
N ILE A 134 -16.32 -8.54 -5.12
CA ILE A 134 -17.74 -8.73 -5.44
C ILE A 134 -18.31 -9.94 -4.69
N VAL A 135 -17.58 -11.06 -4.62
CA VAL A 135 -18.04 -12.26 -3.91
C VAL A 135 -18.15 -11.99 -2.41
N ILE A 136 -17.14 -11.35 -1.81
CA ILE A 136 -17.16 -10.96 -0.39
C ILE A 136 -18.32 -10.00 -0.11
N ARG A 137 -18.59 -9.06 -1.01
CA ARG A 137 -19.67 -8.07 -0.90
C ARG A 137 -21.06 -8.69 -0.78
N ARG A 138 -21.26 -9.93 -1.24
CA ARG A 138 -22.53 -10.68 -1.07
C ARG A 138 -22.86 -10.95 0.40
N GLN A 139 -21.86 -10.98 1.29
CA GLN A 139 -22.02 -11.33 2.71
C GLN A 139 -21.91 -10.12 3.65
N THR A 140 -21.27 -9.03 3.22
CA THR A 140 -21.02 -7.86 4.05
C THR A 140 -20.96 -6.57 3.24
N PRO A 141 -21.41 -5.42 3.76
CA PRO A 141 -21.24 -4.15 3.07
C PRO A 141 -19.88 -3.47 3.33
N TYR A 142 -19.02 -4.05 4.17
CA TYR A 142 -17.75 -3.47 4.56
C TYR A 142 -16.62 -3.79 3.57
N VAL A 143 -16.82 -3.42 2.30
CA VAL A 143 -15.89 -3.65 1.19
C VAL A 143 -15.68 -2.35 0.42
N ALA A 144 -14.44 -2.06 0.04
CA ALA A 144 -14.04 -0.91 -0.77
C ALA A 144 -13.54 -1.34 -2.15
N ALA A 145 -13.41 -0.36 -3.06
CA ALA A 145 -12.79 -0.51 -4.39
C ALA A 145 -13.47 -1.55 -5.30
N LEU A 146 -14.80 -1.60 -5.27
CA LEU A 146 -15.59 -2.41 -6.20
C LEU A 146 -15.46 -1.90 -7.66
N PRO A 147 -15.70 -2.71 -8.71
CA PRO A 147 -15.53 -2.30 -10.10
C PRO A 147 -16.79 -1.60 -10.60
N THR A 148 -17.12 -0.45 -10.01
CA THR A 148 -18.29 0.34 -10.41
C THR A 148 -17.87 1.78 -10.66
N GLU A 149 -18.58 2.50 -11.53
CA GLU A 149 -18.31 3.93 -11.79
C GLU A 149 -18.46 4.81 -10.55
N LYS A 150 -19.16 4.30 -9.52
CA LYS A 150 -19.37 4.97 -8.23
C LYS A 150 -18.33 4.58 -7.17
N SER A 151 -17.36 3.76 -7.54
CA SER A 151 -16.32 3.24 -6.65
C SER A 151 -14.94 3.68 -7.12
N SER A 152 -13.99 3.60 -6.21
CA SER A 152 -12.61 4.03 -6.39
C SER A 152 -11.86 3.29 -7.52
N GLY A 153 -12.29 2.08 -7.89
CA GLY A 153 -11.72 1.30 -8.99
C GLY A 153 -10.24 0.95 -8.80
N ASP A 154 -9.50 0.75 -9.90
CA ASP A 154 -8.07 0.40 -9.85
C ASP A 154 -7.23 1.51 -9.17
N PRO A 155 -6.64 1.24 -7.99
CA PRO A 155 -5.88 2.23 -7.22
C PRO A 155 -4.50 2.54 -7.82
N SER A 156 -4.06 1.78 -8.84
CA SER A 156 -2.71 1.87 -9.39
C SER A 156 -2.41 3.23 -10.02
N ARG A 157 -3.42 3.85 -10.66
CA ARG A 157 -3.27 5.17 -11.30
C ARG A 157 -3.00 6.28 -10.28
N PHE A 158 -3.72 6.27 -9.17
CA PHE A 158 -3.52 7.23 -8.07
C PHE A 158 -2.22 6.96 -7.33
N THR A 159 -1.82 5.70 -7.20
CA THR A 159 -0.51 5.35 -6.64
C THR A 159 0.63 5.86 -7.53
N ALA A 160 0.56 5.67 -8.85
CA ALA A 160 1.55 6.20 -9.79
C ALA A 160 1.60 7.74 -9.75
N TRP A 161 0.44 8.40 -9.68
CA TRP A 161 0.34 9.85 -9.51
C TRP A 161 1.01 10.30 -8.20
N GLY A 162 0.70 9.65 -7.07
CA GLY A 162 1.33 9.95 -5.78
C GLY A 162 2.85 9.79 -5.79
N VAL A 163 3.36 8.76 -6.49
CA VAL A 163 4.80 8.55 -6.64
C VAL A 163 5.44 9.64 -7.48
N LEU A 164 4.80 10.08 -8.57
CA LEU A 164 5.25 11.26 -9.32
C LEU A 164 5.33 12.49 -8.41
N ARG A 165 4.28 12.79 -7.64
CA ARG A 165 4.25 13.93 -6.71
C ARG A 165 5.37 13.82 -5.67
N GLY A 166 5.65 12.62 -5.16
CA GLY A 166 6.77 12.40 -4.26
C GLY A 166 8.14 12.57 -4.91
N MET A 167 8.31 12.15 -6.17
CA MET A 167 9.54 12.42 -6.94
C MET A 167 9.74 13.91 -7.19
N GLN A 168 8.67 14.67 -7.41
CA GLN A 168 8.73 16.12 -7.53
C GLN A 168 9.13 16.79 -6.20
N ALA A 169 8.71 16.25 -5.04
CA ALA A 169 9.16 16.72 -3.73
C ALA A 169 10.66 16.41 -3.50
N VAL A 170 11.12 15.22 -3.91
CA VAL A 170 12.55 14.86 -3.93
C VAL A 170 13.34 15.81 -4.81
N ALA A 171 12.86 16.12 -6.02
CA ALA A 171 13.48 17.07 -6.93
C ALA A 171 13.56 18.47 -6.32
N MET A 172 12.49 18.95 -5.68
CA MET A 172 12.49 20.23 -4.97
C MET A 172 13.55 20.24 -3.87
N LYS A 173 13.67 19.15 -3.10
CA LYS A 173 14.65 19.05 -2.01
C LYS A 173 16.09 19.12 -2.51
N LEU A 174 16.42 18.30 -3.51
CA LEU A 174 17.77 18.13 -4.05
C LEU A 174 18.20 19.27 -4.98
N TRP A 175 17.27 19.77 -5.81
CA TRP A 175 17.60 20.64 -6.94
C TRP A 175 16.84 21.97 -6.93
N LYS A 176 16.10 22.27 -5.85
CA LYS A 176 15.33 23.52 -5.68
C LYS A 176 14.34 23.80 -6.82
N SER A 177 13.88 22.74 -7.47
CA SER A 177 12.89 22.76 -8.54
C SER A 177 12.13 21.45 -8.56
N PRO A 178 10.80 21.44 -8.73
CA PRO A 178 10.04 20.20 -8.79
C PRO A 178 10.20 19.50 -10.15
N SER A 179 10.86 20.12 -11.13
CA SER A 179 10.97 19.60 -12.49
C SER A 179 11.83 18.33 -12.55
N LEU A 180 11.30 17.30 -13.20
CA LEU A 180 11.99 16.05 -13.51
C LEU A 180 12.58 16.02 -14.93
N LYS A 181 12.50 17.15 -15.65
CA LYS A 181 13.00 17.26 -17.02
C LYS A 181 14.51 16.97 -17.07
N ASN A 182 14.91 16.11 -18.00
CA ASN A 182 16.27 15.61 -18.21
C ASN A 182 16.90 14.80 -17.07
N LYS A 183 16.15 14.52 -15.99
CA LYS A 183 16.63 13.70 -14.87
C LYS A 183 16.56 12.22 -15.24
N SER A 184 17.58 11.47 -14.85
CA SER A 184 17.69 10.03 -15.07
C SER A 184 16.97 9.26 -13.98
N ILE A 185 15.94 8.50 -14.35
CA ILE A 185 15.10 7.75 -13.41
C ILE A 185 15.14 6.27 -13.80
N ALA A 186 15.62 5.45 -12.88
CA ALA A 186 15.69 4.00 -13.03
C ALA A 186 14.51 3.34 -12.31
N ILE A 187 13.63 2.65 -13.05
CA ILE A 187 12.43 1.99 -12.51
C ILE A 187 12.61 0.47 -12.55
N GLN A 188 12.44 -0.17 -11.40
CA GLN A 188 12.38 -1.64 -11.30
C GLN A 188 10.93 -2.09 -11.15
N GLY A 189 10.46 -2.92 -12.07
CA GLY A 189 9.10 -3.43 -12.12
C GLY A 189 8.16 -2.49 -12.87
N LEU A 190 7.67 -2.98 -14.00
CA LEU A 190 6.76 -2.30 -14.93
C LEU A 190 5.34 -2.86 -14.84
N GLY A 191 4.92 -3.31 -13.66
CA GLY A 191 3.52 -3.65 -13.37
C GLY A 191 2.58 -2.44 -13.49
N HIS A 192 1.33 -2.56 -13.01
CA HIS A 192 0.32 -1.50 -13.13
C HIS A 192 0.81 -0.12 -12.65
N VAL A 193 1.41 -0.05 -11.45
CA VAL A 193 1.95 1.22 -10.91
C VAL A 193 3.23 1.66 -11.63
N GLY A 194 4.18 0.74 -11.85
CA GLY A 194 5.47 1.07 -12.44
C GLY A 194 5.37 1.56 -13.89
N SER A 195 4.53 0.91 -14.70
CA SER A 195 4.24 1.36 -16.07
C SER A 195 3.43 2.66 -16.11
N GLY A 196 2.49 2.85 -15.17
CA GLY A 196 1.79 4.11 -14.99
C GLY A 196 2.73 5.27 -14.65
N LEU A 197 3.68 5.03 -13.75
CA LEU A 197 4.72 5.99 -13.38
C LEU A 197 5.64 6.30 -14.57
N ALA A 198 6.08 5.29 -15.32
CA ALA A 198 6.88 5.48 -16.52
C ALA A 198 6.17 6.39 -17.55
N ASN A 199 4.86 6.20 -17.76
CA ASN A 199 4.06 7.05 -18.63
C ASN A 199 4.05 8.51 -18.16
N LEU A 200 3.84 8.74 -16.86
CA LEU A 200 3.83 10.09 -16.29
C LEU A 200 5.19 10.78 -16.44
N LEU A 201 6.27 10.09 -16.11
CA LEU A 201 7.63 10.62 -16.16
C LEU A 201 8.12 10.90 -17.58
N PHE A 202 7.66 10.12 -18.56
CA PHE A 202 7.93 10.40 -19.97
C PHE A 202 7.39 11.78 -20.37
N TRP A 203 6.15 12.11 -19.97
CA TRP A 203 5.54 13.41 -20.25
C TRP A 203 6.16 14.55 -19.44
N GLU A 204 6.77 14.26 -18.27
CA GLU A 204 7.60 15.20 -17.52
C GLU A 204 8.99 15.44 -18.16
N GLY A 205 9.33 14.70 -19.20
CA GLY A 205 10.60 14.82 -19.92
C GLY A 205 11.79 14.20 -19.18
N ALA A 206 11.56 13.20 -18.32
CA ALA A 206 12.62 12.44 -17.67
C ALA A 206 13.30 11.46 -18.64
N LYS A 207 14.57 11.12 -18.37
CA LYS A 207 15.30 10.05 -19.05
C LYS A 207 15.06 8.74 -18.30
N LEU A 208 14.41 7.79 -18.96
CA LEU A 208 13.95 6.58 -18.31
C LEU A 208 14.88 5.39 -18.55
N PHE A 209 15.04 4.57 -17.51
CA PHE A 209 15.75 3.30 -17.57
C PHE A 209 14.95 2.24 -16.84
N PHE A 210 14.80 1.05 -17.43
CA PHE A 210 13.90 0.03 -16.92
C PHE A 210 14.59 -1.29 -16.59
N SER A 211 14.10 -1.95 -15.55
CA SER A 211 14.42 -3.32 -15.23
C SER A 211 13.13 -4.07 -14.88
N ASP A 212 12.89 -5.22 -15.50
CA ASP A 212 11.76 -6.10 -15.18
C ASP A 212 12.18 -7.56 -15.45
N ILE A 213 11.59 -8.49 -14.70
CA ILE A 213 11.78 -9.94 -14.90
C ILE A 213 11.01 -10.44 -16.14
N ASP A 214 9.96 -9.72 -16.53
CA ASP A 214 9.16 -10.00 -17.72
C ASP A 214 9.80 -9.32 -18.93
N GLU A 215 10.53 -10.11 -19.72
CA GLU A 215 11.27 -9.61 -20.89
C GLU A 215 10.37 -8.96 -21.95
N GLU A 216 9.16 -9.49 -22.16
CA GLU A 216 8.24 -8.95 -23.18
C GLU A 216 7.73 -7.59 -22.76
N ARG A 217 7.37 -7.45 -21.48
CA ARG A 217 6.97 -6.18 -20.88
C ARG A 217 8.10 -5.16 -20.94
N LEU A 218 9.31 -5.57 -20.57
CA LEU A 218 10.50 -4.74 -20.63
C LEU A 218 10.75 -4.21 -22.05
N LYS A 219 10.74 -5.08 -23.06
CA LYS A 219 10.91 -4.70 -24.48
C LYS A 219 9.82 -3.73 -24.93
N THR A 220 8.57 -4.01 -24.58
CA THR A 220 7.40 -3.20 -24.95
C THR A 220 7.51 -1.77 -24.42
N PHE A 221 7.73 -1.60 -23.11
CA PHE A 221 7.80 -0.26 -22.51
C PHE A 221 9.09 0.48 -22.86
N THR A 222 10.21 -0.22 -23.00
CA THR A 222 11.46 0.38 -23.48
C THR A 222 11.27 1.00 -24.85
N ARG A 223 10.67 0.26 -25.81
CA ARG A 223 10.37 0.79 -27.15
C ARG A 223 9.37 1.94 -27.11
N LYS A 224 8.32 1.82 -26.29
CA LYS A 224 7.26 2.83 -26.16
C LYS A 224 7.79 4.18 -25.69
N PHE A 225 8.72 4.19 -24.74
CA PHE A 225 9.20 5.42 -24.09
C PHE A 225 10.62 5.83 -24.52
N GLY A 226 11.28 5.07 -25.41
CA GLY A 226 12.68 5.31 -25.78
C GLY A 226 13.64 5.19 -24.59
N ALA A 227 13.33 4.31 -23.64
CA ALA A 227 14.09 4.13 -22.41
C ALA A 227 15.33 3.25 -22.61
N GLY A 228 16.27 3.28 -21.67
CA GLY A 228 17.35 2.31 -21.57
C GLY A 228 16.93 1.04 -20.82
N ILE A 229 17.61 -0.08 -21.08
CA ILE A 229 17.42 -1.33 -20.34
C ILE A 229 18.53 -1.51 -19.31
N ILE A 230 18.16 -1.92 -18.09
CA ILE A 230 19.07 -2.29 -17.01
C ILE A 230 18.86 -3.78 -16.71
N ALA A 231 19.95 -4.55 -16.72
CA ALA A 231 19.91 -5.94 -16.29
C ALA A 231 19.49 -6.04 -14.82
N SER A 232 18.71 -7.06 -14.46
CA SER A 232 18.13 -7.18 -13.11
C SER A 232 19.17 -7.16 -11.98
N GLY A 233 20.36 -7.74 -12.21
CA GLY A 233 21.47 -7.73 -11.25
C GLY A 233 22.13 -6.35 -11.06
N ASP A 234 22.02 -5.47 -12.05
CA ASP A 234 22.71 -4.19 -12.06
C ASP A 234 21.86 -3.05 -11.50
N PHE A 235 20.56 -3.27 -11.26
CA PHE A 235 19.60 -2.22 -10.92
C PHE A 235 20.06 -1.33 -9.76
N TYR A 236 20.52 -1.93 -8.65
CA TYR A 236 20.97 -1.18 -7.47
C TYR A 236 22.33 -0.50 -7.63
N THR A 237 23.08 -0.85 -8.68
CA THR A 237 24.42 -0.28 -8.96
C THR A 237 24.41 0.67 -10.15
N PHE A 238 23.25 0.83 -10.81
CA PHE A 238 23.08 1.64 -12.00
C PHE A 238 23.13 3.14 -11.66
N PRO A 239 23.98 3.93 -12.34
CA PRO A 239 24.09 5.36 -12.09
C PRO A 239 22.83 6.09 -12.60
N CYS A 240 22.14 6.78 -11.72
CA CYS A 240 20.95 7.58 -12.05
C CYS A 240 20.74 8.72 -11.03
N ASP A 241 19.81 9.62 -11.29
CA ASP A 241 19.44 10.66 -10.33
C ASP A 241 18.51 10.08 -9.25
N ILE A 242 17.47 9.35 -9.68
CA ILE A 242 16.46 8.74 -8.79
C ILE A 242 16.33 7.25 -9.12
N LEU A 243 16.52 6.40 -8.11
CA LEU A 243 16.21 4.97 -8.17
C LEU A 243 14.78 4.73 -7.66
N SER A 244 13.96 4.01 -8.43
CA SER A 244 12.54 3.80 -8.16
C SER A 244 12.19 2.30 -8.10
N PRO A 245 12.33 1.65 -6.93
CA PRO A 245 11.85 0.29 -6.71
C PRO A 245 10.31 0.23 -6.75
N CYS A 246 9.75 -0.48 -7.73
CA CYS A 246 8.31 -0.65 -7.93
C CYS A 246 7.88 -2.14 -8.00
N ALA A 247 8.76 -3.06 -7.59
CA ALA A 247 8.54 -4.51 -7.66
C ALA A 247 8.36 -5.16 -6.26
N LEU A 248 9.46 -5.42 -5.56
CA LEU A 248 9.49 -6.15 -4.29
C LEU A 248 9.98 -5.27 -3.14
N GLY A 249 9.59 -5.62 -1.92
CA GLY A 249 10.12 -5.04 -0.68
C GLY A 249 11.38 -5.75 -0.19
N GLY A 250 12.01 -5.19 0.84
CA GLY A 250 13.19 -5.72 1.52
C GLY A 250 14.47 -5.58 0.72
N THR A 251 14.46 -4.76 -0.33
CA THR A 251 15.57 -4.68 -1.27
C THR A 251 16.63 -3.65 -0.90
N LEU A 252 16.33 -2.73 0.02
CA LEU A 252 17.29 -1.79 0.59
C LEU A 252 17.79 -2.34 1.93
N ASN A 253 19.02 -2.86 1.95
CA ASN A 253 19.63 -3.54 3.07
C ASN A 253 21.14 -3.26 3.14
N GLU A 254 21.81 -3.88 4.11
CA GLU A 254 23.25 -3.72 4.35
C GLU A 254 24.14 -4.08 3.13
N GLU A 255 23.68 -4.95 2.24
CA GLU A 255 24.41 -5.36 1.04
C GLU A 255 24.14 -4.44 -0.16
N THR A 256 22.91 -3.97 -0.34
CA THR A 256 22.52 -3.17 -1.50
C THR A 256 22.81 -1.68 -1.31
N ILE A 257 22.62 -1.14 -0.11
CA ILE A 257 22.78 0.30 0.18
C ILE A 257 24.19 0.82 -0.12
N PRO A 258 25.29 0.12 0.21
CA PRO A 258 26.64 0.61 -0.11
C PRO A 258 26.89 0.79 -1.61
N ASN A 259 26.16 0.05 -2.45
CA ASN A 259 26.36 0.00 -3.90
C ASN A 259 25.49 0.99 -4.68
N LEU A 260 24.58 1.70 -4.00
CA LEU A 260 23.69 2.68 -4.63
C LEU A 260 24.48 3.82 -5.29
N LYS A 261 24.18 4.08 -6.57
CA LYS A 261 24.75 5.20 -7.36
C LYS A 261 23.69 6.21 -7.76
N CYS A 262 22.77 6.51 -6.84
CA CYS A 262 21.71 7.50 -7.03
C CYS A 262 21.79 8.62 -5.99
N GLN A 263 21.11 9.74 -6.26
CA GLN A 263 20.95 10.84 -5.29
C GLN A 263 19.72 10.62 -4.40
N ALA A 264 18.72 9.90 -4.91
CA ALA A 264 17.52 9.56 -4.15
C ALA A 264 16.97 8.16 -4.46
N VAL A 265 16.23 7.64 -3.50
CA VAL A 265 15.37 6.46 -3.67
C VAL A 265 13.92 6.88 -3.44
N ALA A 266 13.09 6.71 -4.46
CA ALA A 266 11.67 7.08 -4.45
C ALA A 266 10.90 6.14 -5.37
N GLY A 267 10.24 5.13 -4.80
CA GLY A 267 9.52 4.11 -5.56
C GLY A 267 8.21 3.68 -4.90
N SER A 268 7.42 2.87 -5.61
CA SER A 268 6.10 2.44 -5.16
C SER A 268 6.08 1.14 -4.36
N ALA A 269 7.18 0.38 -4.35
CA ALA A 269 7.25 -0.89 -3.63
C ALA A 269 6.96 -0.69 -2.14
N ASN A 270 6.28 -1.65 -1.51
CA ASN A 270 6.01 -1.63 -0.08
C ASN A 270 7.16 -2.30 0.68
N ASN A 271 7.48 -1.79 1.87
CA ASN A 271 8.53 -2.29 2.76
C ASN A 271 9.91 -2.25 2.09
N GLN A 272 10.30 -1.14 1.47
CA GLN A 272 11.55 -1.06 0.69
C GLN A 272 12.79 -1.29 1.57
N LEU A 273 12.80 -0.72 2.77
CA LEU A 273 13.81 -0.99 3.79
C LEU A 273 13.64 -2.41 4.34
N PHE A 274 14.72 -3.18 4.40
CA PHE A 274 14.71 -4.50 5.01
C PHE A 274 14.57 -4.41 6.54
N GLU A 275 15.35 -3.53 7.17
CA GLU A 275 15.31 -3.21 8.59
C GLU A 275 15.16 -1.71 8.83
N LYS A 276 14.65 -1.32 10.00
CA LYS A 276 14.49 0.10 10.35
C LYS A 276 15.81 0.89 10.31
N LYS A 277 16.92 0.25 10.73
CA LYS A 277 18.27 0.84 10.72
C LYS A 277 18.79 1.15 9.32
N ASP A 278 18.23 0.53 8.28
CA ASP A 278 18.60 0.83 6.89
C ASP A 278 18.24 2.26 6.49
N GLY A 279 17.21 2.86 7.11
CA GLY A 279 16.92 4.28 6.90
C GLY A 279 18.10 5.18 7.30
N ARG A 280 18.80 4.84 8.40
CA ARG A 280 20.00 5.55 8.82
C ARG A 280 21.17 5.29 7.87
N ARG A 281 21.37 4.04 7.44
CA ARG A 281 22.41 3.68 6.45
C ARG A 281 22.28 4.48 5.15
N ILE A 282 21.05 4.65 4.63
CA ILE A 282 20.80 5.46 3.43
C ILE A 282 21.08 6.95 3.69
N LYS A 283 20.65 7.49 4.84
CA LYS A 283 20.92 8.89 5.21
C LYS A 283 22.41 9.18 5.36
N ASP A 284 23.16 8.30 6.02
CA ASP A 284 24.61 8.45 6.22
C ASP A 284 25.38 8.38 4.89
N ARG A 285 24.80 7.74 3.86
CA ARG A 285 25.29 7.74 2.48
C ARG A 285 25.03 9.04 1.71
N GLY A 286 24.29 9.99 2.30
CA GLY A 286 23.86 11.23 1.64
C GLY A 286 22.76 11.04 0.59
N ILE A 287 22.08 9.89 0.60
CA ILE A 287 21.03 9.56 -0.37
C ILE A 287 19.68 9.95 0.24
N LEU A 288 18.86 10.72 -0.48
CA LEU A 288 17.54 11.10 -0.02
C LEU A 288 16.55 9.94 -0.19
N TYR A 289 15.96 9.47 0.90
CA TYR A 289 14.94 8.42 0.86
C TYR A 289 13.54 9.02 1.02
N ALA A 290 12.65 8.78 0.05
CA ALA A 290 11.22 9.06 0.20
C ALA A 290 10.53 7.85 0.87
N PRO A 291 10.01 7.99 2.10
CA PRO A 291 9.41 6.86 2.82
C PRO A 291 8.29 6.20 2.03
N ASP A 292 8.43 4.89 1.81
CA ASP A 292 7.58 4.08 0.95
C ASP A 292 6.07 4.24 1.24
N PHE A 293 5.67 4.10 2.51
CA PHE A 293 4.27 4.17 2.91
C PHE A 293 3.65 5.57 2.77
N VAL A 294 4.47 6.62 2.57
CA VAL A 294 4.01 7.98 2.28
C VAL A 294 3.90 8.16 0.77
N ILE A 295 4.98 7.90 0.04
CA ILE A 295 5.03 8.14 -1.42
C ILE A 295 4.05 7.26 -2.20
N ASN A 296 3.79 6.04 -1.73
CA ASN A 296 2.86 5.10 -2.38
C ASN A 296 1.42 5.15 -1.81
N ALA A 297 1.08 6.17 -1.02
CA ALA A 297 -0.22 6.27 -0.37
C ALA A 297 -1.38 6.62 -1.31
N GLY A 298 -1.13 6.93 -2.58
CA GLY A 298 -2.18 7.33 -3.52
C GLY A 298 -3.33 6.33 -3.62
N GLY A 299 -3.03 5.02 -3.58
CA GLY A 299 -4.07 3.98 -3.63
C GLY A 299 -5.00 3.97 -2.42
N ILE A 300 -4.47 4.17 -1.19
CA ILE A 300 -5.32 4.21 0.01
C ILE A 300 -6.12 5.50 0.09
N ILE A 301 -5.56 6.63 -0.38
CA ILE A 301 -6.29 7.90 -0.47
C ILE A 301 -7.49 7.73 -1.39
N ASN A 302 -7.29 7.06 -2.53
CA ASN A 302 -8.35 6.80 -3.49
C ASN A 302 -9.44 5.86 -2.94
N ALA A 303 -9.04 4.74 -2.33
CA ALA A 303 -9.98 3.81 -1.71
C ALA A 303 -10.77 4.46 -0.56
N ALA A 304 -10.13 5.33 0.23
CA ALA A 304 -10.77 6.07 1.30
C ALA A 304 -11.81 7.08 0.79
N ALA A 305 -11.58 7.68 -0.37
CA ALA A 305 -12.47 8.68 -0.97
C ALA A 305 -13.84 8.10 -1.39
N GLU A 306 -13.96 6.78 -1.51
CA GLU A 306 -15.25 6.11 -1.76
C GLU A 306 -16.25 6.33 -0.63
N PHE A 307 -15.76 6.57 0.58
CA PHE A 307 -16.56 6.81 1.78
C PHE A 307 -16.65 8.29 2.15
N ASP A 308 -16.35 9.18 1.22
CA ASP A 308 -16.56 10.62 1.41
C ASP A 308 -18.04 10.98 1.30
N GLU A 309 -18.40 12.09 1.95
CA GLU A 309 -19.71 12.70 1.75
C GLU A 309 -19.90 13.09 0.28
N GLY A 310 -21.09 12.77 -0.26
CA GLY A 310 -21.39 12.91 -1.69
C GLY A 310 -20.90 11.76 -2.58
N GLY A 311 -20.27 10.73 -2.00
CA GLY A 311 -19.77 9.55 -2.72
C GLY A 311 -18.42 9.79 -3.39
N TYR A 312 -17.96 8.81 -4.16
CA TYR A 312 -16.65 8.85 -4.82
C TYR A 312 -16.55 9.96 -5.86
N ASP A 313 -15.45 10.72 -5.82
CA ASP A 313 -15.09 11.71 -6.84
C ASP A 313 -13.58 11.62 -7.14
N PRO A 314 -13.20 11.24 -8.37
CA PRO A 314 -11.79 11.08 -8.75
C PRO A 314 -11.00 12.39 -8.71
N ASN A 315 -11.64 13.56 -8.87
CA ASN A 315 -10.96 14.85 -8.81
C ASN A 315 -10.57 15.18 -7.36
N ARG A 316 -11.51 15.05 -6.42
CA ARG A 316 -11.23 15.19 -4.97
C ARG A 316 -10.18 14.19 -4.50
N SER A 317 -10.25 12.94 -4.99
CA SER A 317 -9.22 11.94 -4.73
C SER A 317 -7.84 12.41 -5.21
N ARG A 318 -7.74 12.90 -6.45
CA ARG A 318 -6.48 13.39 -7.03
C ARG A 318 -5.89 14.58 -6.26
N GLU A 319 -6.71 15.55 -5.88
CA GLU A 319 -6.29 16.70 -5.07
C GLU A 319 -5.73 16.27 -3.71
N ARG A 320 -6.31 15.24 -3.08
CA ARG A 320 -5.77 14.67 -1.84
C ARG A 320 -4.44 13.95 -2.08
N VAL A 321 -4.31 13.22 -3.19
CA VAL A 321 -3.05 12.58 -3.58
C VAL A 321 -1.94 13.61 -3.83
N ASP A 322 -2.27 14.80 -4.36
CA ASP A 322 -1.29 15.88 -4.57
C ASP A 322 -0.60 16.32 -3.27
N LYS A 323 -1.27 16.20 -2.12
CA LYS A 323 -0.71 16.53 -0.79
C LYS A 323 0.42 15.59 -0.34
N ILE A 324 0.66 14.48 -1.03
CA ILE A 324 1.86 13.63 -0.83
C ILE A 324 3.13 14.47 -1.04
N TYR A 325 3.11 15.41 -1.98
CA TYR A 325 4.22 16.34 -2.20
C TYR A 325 4.53 17.13 -0.92
N ASP A 326 3.53 17.81 -0.35
CA ASP A 326 3.72 18.66 0.83
C ASP A 326 4.13 17.86 2.06
N THR A 327 3.51 16.68 2.24
CA THR A 327 3.83 15.76 3.34
C THR A 327 5.29 15.31 3.29
N LEU A 328 5.80 14.99 2.09
CA LEU A 328 7.21 14.62 1.92
C LEU A 328 8.16 15.81 2.15
N ILE A 329 7.79 17.02 1.71
CA ILE A 329 8.56 18.23 2.02
C ILE A 329 8.67 18.43 3.53
N GLU A 330 7.57 18.33 4.28
CA GLU A 330 7.56 18.42 5.74
C GLU A 330 8.52 17.39 6.37
N ILE A 331 8.42 16.13 5.94
CA ILE A 331 9.28 15.04 6.41
C ILE A 331 10.76 15.34 6.12
N PHE A 332 11.08 15.86 4.92
CA PHE A 332 12.46 16.17 4.54
C PHE A 332 13.03 17.37 5.28
N VAL A 333 12.21 18.37 5.62
CA VAL A 333 12.63 19.49 6.48
C VAL A 333 12.90 18.99 7.88
N ARG A 334 11.98 18.20 8.44
CA ARG A 334 12.12 17.65 9.79
C ARG A 334 13.34 16.74 9.93
N SER A 335 13.60 15.93 8.90
CA SER A 335 14.77 15.05 8.80
C SER A 335 16.11 15.81 8.88
N GLU A 336 16.19 16.99 8.27
CA GLU A 336 17.38 17.83 8.38
C GLU A 336 17.50 18.49 9.75
N VAL A 337 16.42 19.04 10.28
CA VAL A 337 16.43 19.76 11.57
C VAL A 337 16.75 18.82 12.74
N GLU A 338 16.21 17.60 12.73
CA GLU A 338 16.34 16.63 13.82
C GLU A 338 17.50 15.64 13.62
N ASP A 339 18.23 15.70 12.50
CA ASP A 339 19.24 14.72 12.07
C ASP A 339 18.73 13.26 12.02
N LEU A 340 17.41 13.06 11.86
CA LEU A 340 16.80 11.73 11.79
C LEU A 340 16.61 11.27 10.34
N PRO A 341 16.61 9.94 10.07
CA PRO A 341 16.21 9.42 8.76
C PRO A 341 14.79 9.85 8.38
N PRO A 342 14.50 10.13 7.09
CA PRO A 342 13.15 10.46 6.65
C PRO A 342 12.12 9.37 7.03
N SER A 343 12.51 8.10 7.00
CA SER A 343 11.67 6.98 7.42
C SER A 343 11.23 7.06 8.88
N GLN A 344 12.13 7.50 9.77
CA GLN A 344 11.82 7.71 11.18
C GLN A 344 10.93 8.93 11.36
N CYS A 345 11.24 10.05 10.69
CA CYS A 345 10.41 11.26 10.73
C CYS A 345 8.97 11.00 10.28
N ALA A 346 8.78 10.18 9.25
CA ALA A 346 7.45 9.79 8.76
C ALA A 346 6.66 8.98 9.81
N ILE A 347 7.32 8.05 10.51
CA ILE A 347 6.69 7.28 11.60
C ILE A 347 6.31 8.22 12.75
N ASP A 348 7.20 9.15 13.12
CA ASP A 348 6.94 10.08 14.22
C ASP A 348 5.85 11.09 13.87
N LEU A 349 5.76 11.51 12.60
CA LEU A 349 4.63 12.30 12.09
C LEU A 349 3.32 11.51 12.20
N ALA A 350 3.29 10.25 11.76
CA ALA A 350 2.10 9.41 11.86
C ALA A 350 1.65 9.21 13.32
N LYS A 351 2.60 8.93 14.23
CA LYS A 351 2.32 8.84 15.67
C LYS A 351 1.80 10.16 16.24
N HIS A 352 2.39 11.29 15.84
CA HIS A 352 1.92 12.60 16.27
C HIS A 352 0.47 12.84 15.85
N LYS A 353 0.14 12.57 14.57
CA LYS A 353 -1.23 12.68 14.05
C LYS A 353 -2.20 11.77 14.79
N LEU A 354 -1.83 10.52 15.09
CA LEU A 354 -2.63 9.60 15.91
C LEU A 354 -2.88 10.14 17.32
N MET A 355 -1.83 10.55 18.04
CA MET A 355 -1.94 11.07 19.41
C MET A 355 -2.82 12.33 19.48
N ARG A 356 -2.72 13.20 18.47
CA ARG A 356 -3.49 14.44 18.36
C ARG A 356 -4.84 14.27 17.65
N LYS A 357 -5.14 13.06 17.16
CA LYS A 357 -6.35 12.75 16.37
C LYS A 357 -6.51 13.64 15.12
N ILE A 358 -5.40 14.04 14.51
CA ILE A 358 -5.39 14.85 13.28
C ILE A 358 -5.86 13.97 12.11
N GLY A 359 -6.74 14.51 11.27
CA GLY A 359 -7.34 13.77 10.16
C GLY A 359 -8.36 12.72 10.63
N LYS A 360 -8.83 12.79 11.88
CA LYS A 360 -9.89 11.90 12.37
C LYS A 360 -11.18 12.17 11.60
N ARG A 361 -11.83 11.10 11.16
CA ARG A 361 -13.16 11.14 10.56
C ARG A 361 -14.19 11.55 11.60
N GLU A 362 -14.94 12.61 11.29
CA GLU A 362 -16.00 13.15 12.15
C GLU A 362 -17.35 12.51 11.87
N GLN A 363 -17.64 12.24 10.59
CA GLN A 363 -18.91 11.67 10.15
C GLN A 363 -18.84 10.14 10.03
N PRO A 364 -19.84 9.40 10.52
CA PRO A 364 -19.88 7.95 10.36
C PRO A 364 -19.99 7.55 8.88
N ILE A 365 -19.50 6.36 8.55
CA ILE A 365 -19.66 5.81 7.21
C ILE A 365 -21.02 5.12 7.12
N GLU A 366 -21.86 5.56 6.18
CA GLU A 366 -23.10 4.88 5.85
C GLU A 366 -22.83 3.73 4.87
N PHE A 367 -22.92 2.51 5.37
CA PHE A 367 -22.77 1.32 4.55
C PHE A 367 -24.12 0.92 3.94
N GLN A 368 -24.25 1.06 2.62
CA GLN A 368 -25.41 0.53 1.89
C GLN A 368 -25.27 -0.97 1.72
N ARG A 369 -26.33 -1.76 1.84
CA ARG A 369 -26.25 -3.23 1.73
C ARG A 369 -26.47 -3.72 0.32
#